data_AF-A0A955THP6-F1
#
_entry.id   AF-A0A955THP6-F1
#
_cell.length_a   1.000
_cell.length_b   1.000
_cell.length_c   1.000
_cell.angle_alpha   90.00
_cell.angle_beta   90.00
_cell.angle_gamma   90.00
#
_symmetry.space_group_name_H-M   'P 1'
#
loop_
_entity.id
_entity.type
_entity.pdbx_description
1 polymer ?
#
loop_
_entity_poly.entity_id
_entity_poly.type
_entity_poly.pdbx_seq_one_letter_code
_entity_poly.pdbx_strand_id
1 'polypeptide(L)'
;KYPNLMLDHPHIDLCFAARRLGLRGGLKAIEMEVGCYRPTSLEGLTGWDAVRLWEESQLGQAGSREVLIRYNEADCKNLEPLADLIYNRLVQRHGLPEYIASL
;
A
#
# COMPACT_ATOMS: atom_id res chain seq x y z
N LYS A 1 -9.73 20.12 -2.77
CA LYS A 1 -10.34 19.15 -3.72
C LYS A 1 -9.95 19.56 -5.12
N TYR A 2 -9.67 18.61 -6.02
CA TYR A 2 -9.20 18.88 -7.39
C TYR A 2 -10.26 18.42 -8.41
N PRO A 3 -11.39 19.14 -8.55
CA PRO A 3 -12.54 18.68 -9.34
C PRO A 3 -12.27 18.56 -10.84
N ASN A 4 -11.23 19.21 -11.35
CA ASN A 4 -10.87 19.24 -12.77
C ASN A 4 -9.55 18.51 -13.07
N LEU A 5 -9.04 17.72 -12.11
CA LEU A 5 -7.83 16.95 -12.32
C LEU A 5 -8.17 15.73 -13.19
N MET A 6 -7.87 15.85 -14.49
CA MET A 6 -7.97 14.75 -15.44
C MET A 6 -6.69 13.92 -15.34
N LEU A 7 -6.84 12.66 -14.93
CA LEU A 7 -5.75 11.69 -14.91
C LEU A 7 -5.93 10.76 -16.12
N ASP A 8 -5.04 10.90 -17.11
CA ASP A 8 -5.04 10.06 -18.32
C ASP A 8 -4.22 8.79 -18.14
N HIS A 9 -4.23 8.23 -16.92
CA HIS A 9 -3.57 6.97 -16.61
C HIS A 9 -4.52 6.03 -15.89
N PRO A 10 -4.35 4.71 -16.09
CA PRO A 10 -5.11 3.72 -15.33
C PRO A 10 -4.91 3.93 -13.83
N HIS A 11 -6.03 3.97 -13.11
CA HIS A 11 -6.05 4.04 -11.66
C HIS A 11 -6.60 2.74 -11.09
N ILE A 12 -5.85 2.13 -10.18
CA ILE A 12 -6.26 0.91 -9.48
C ILE A 12 -6.21 1.15 -7.96
N ASP A 13 -7.32 0.88 -7.30
CA ASP A 13 -7.36 0.78 -5.84
C ASP A 13 -7.07 -0.67 -5.43
N LEU A 14 -5.89 -0.90 -4.86
CA LEU A 14 -5.46 -2.21 -4.41
C LEU A 14 -6.34 -2.79 -3.29
N CYS A 15 -7.03 -1.98 -2.51
CA CYS A 15 -7.94 -2.46 -1.46
C CYS A 15 -9.10 -3.25 -2.07
N PHE A 16 -9.74 -2.70 -3.10
CA PHE A 16 -10.83 -3.39 -3.79
C PHE A 16 -10.33 -4.57 -4.63
N ALA A 17 -9.17 -4.43 -5.27
CA ALA A 17 -8.56 -5.51 -6.04
C ALA A 17 -8.17 -6.70 -5.14
N ALA A 18 -7.54 -6.45 -3.99
CA ALA A 18 -7.17 -7.46 -2.99
C ALA A 18 -8.41 -8.19 -2.43
N ARG A 19 -9.50 -7.47 -2.15
CA ARG A 19 -10.76 -8.06 -1.65
C ARG A 19 -11.35 -9.08 -2.62
N ARG A 20 -11.20 -8.91 -3.94
CA ARG A 20 -11.63 -9.90 -4.96
C ARG A 20 -10.84 -11.20 -4.88
N LEU A 21 -9.62 -11.15 -4.34
CA LEU A 21 -8.79 -12.32 -4.08
C LEU A 21 -9.03 -12.94 -2.70
N GLY A 22 -9.88 -12.33 -1.86
CA GLY A 22 -10.15 -12.78 -0.49
C GLY A 22 -9.24 -12.17 0.57
N LEU A 23 -8.26 -11.35 0.17
CA LEU A 23 -7.38 -10.62 1.10
C LEU A 23 -8.19 -9.51 1.78
N ARG A 24 -8.17 -9.47 3.12
CA ARG A 24 -8.96 -8.53 3.92
C ARG A 24 -8.11 -7.93 5.04
N GLY A 25 -8.51 -6.75 5.50
CA GLY A 25 -7.81 -6.00 6.54
C GLY A 25 -7.12 -4.75 5.99
N GLY A 26 -6.26 -4.15 6.82
CA GLY A 26 -5.44 -3.00 6.42
C GLY A 26 -4.20 -3.44 5.65
N LEU A 27 -3.51 -2.45 5.05
CA LEU A 27 -2.29 -2.66 4.24
C LEU A 27 -1.29 -3.60 4.91
N LYS A 28 -0.92 -3.33 6.17
CA LYS A 28 0.05 -4.14 6.93
C LYS A 28 -0.35 -5.59 7.13
N ALA A 29 -1.64 -5.84 7.36
CA ALA A 29 -2.13 -7.21 7.54
C ALA A 29 -1.96 -7.99 6.23
N ILE A 30 -2.32 -7.34 5.11
CA ILE A 30 -2.19 -7.92 3.77
C ILE A 30 -0.72 -8.14 3.41
N GLU A 31 0.15 -7.16 3.66
CA GLU A 31 1.60 -7.27 3.48
C GLU A 31 2.20 -8.50 4.18
N MET A 32 1.87 -8.70 5.46
CA MET A 32 2.31 -9.87 6.21
C MET A 32 1.73 -11.17 5.64
N GLU A 33 0.45 -11.19 5.28
CA GLU A 33 -0.23 -12.37 4.71
C GLU A 33 0.42 -12.82 3.39
N VAL A 34 0.91 -11.88 2.59
CA VAL A 34 1.52 -12.18 1.28
C VAL A 34 3.06 -12.18 1.29
N GLY A 35 3.69 -12.00 2.44
CA GLY A 35 5.15 -12.04 2.60
C GLY A 35 5.90 -10.79 2.12
N CYS A 36 5.21 -9.65 2.01
CA CYS A 36 5.83 -8.34 1.73
C CYS A 36 6.27 -7.69 3.05
N TYR A 37 7.45 -8.07 3.55
CA TYR A 37 7.93 -7.60 4.85
C TYR A 37 8.51 -6.19 4.82
N ARG A 38 8.36 -5.48 5.95
CA ARG A 38 8.96 -4.16 6.19
C ARG A 38 10.32 -4.32 6.89
N PRO A 39 11.19 -3.30 6.85
CA PRO A 39 12.37 -3.26 7.71
C PRO A 39 12.01 -3.46 9.19
N THR A 40 12.81 -4.23 9.93
CA THR A 40 12.57 -4.56 11.35
C THR A 40 12.37 -3.32 12.23
N SER A 41 13.00 -2.20 11.89
CA SER A 41 12.82 -0.92 12.61
C SER A 41 11.41 -0.33 12.52
N LEU A 42 10.56 -0.84 11.62
CA LEU A 42 9.17 -0.40 11.42
C LEU A 42 8.15 -1.47 11.87
N GLU A 43 8.61 -2.64 12.32
CA GLU A 43 7.73 -3.69 12.83
C GLU A 43 7.02 -3.22 14.11
N GLY A 44 5.78 -3.63 14.28
CA GLY A 44 4.96 -3.26 15.44
C GLY A 44 4.39 -1.85 15.40
N LEU A 45 4.88 -0.94 14.54
CA LEU A 45 4.24 0.36 14.35
C LEU A 45 2.83 0.17 13.82
N THR A 46 1.87 0.90 14.40
CA THR A 46 0.45 0.91 14.03
C THR A 46 0.07 2.22 13.35
N GLY A 47 -1.18 2.34 12.89
CA GLY A 47 -1.70 3.62 12.41
C GLY A 47 -1.79 4.68 13.52
N TRP A 48 -1.98 4.26 14.77
CA TRP A 48 -1.98 5.17 15.93
C TRP A 48 -0.59 5.73 16.20
N ASP A 49 0.47 4.92 16.04
CA ASP A 49 1.84 5.40 16.17
C ASP A 49 2.19 6.48 15.16
N ALA A 50 1.67 6.40 13.93
CA ALA A 50 1.88 7.45 12.95
C ALA A 50 1.28 8.80 13.40
N VAL A 51 0.13 8.77 14.06
CA VAL A 51 -0.49 9.98 14.65
C VAL A 51 0.37 10.51 15.80
N ARG A 52 0.78 9.64 16.73
CA ARG A 52 1.67 10.02 17.84
C ARG A 52 2.99 10.62 17.35
N LEU A 53 3.65 9.98 16.38
CA LEU A 53 4.92 10.46 15.80
C LEU A 53 4.76 11.82 15.12
N TRP A 54 3.60 12.09 14.52
CA TRP A 54 3.29 13.40 13.97
C TRP A 54 3.19 14.45 15.07
N GLU A 55 2.44 14.18 16.15
CA GLU A 55 2.34 15.10 17.29
C GLU A 55 3.71 15.39 17.93
N GLU A 56 4.50 14.34 18.17
CA GLU A 56 5.86 14.46 18.70
C GLU A 56 6.78 15.28 17.76
N SER A 57 6.67 15.05 16.44
CA SER A 57 7.41 15.84 15.44
C SER A 57 7.03 17.32 15.52
N GLN A 58 5.77 17.65 15.76
CA GLN A 58 5.31 19.03 15.88
C GLN A 58 5.78 19.69 17.18
N LEU A 59 6.02 18.90 18.23
CA LEU A 59 6.63 19.35 19.49
C LEU A 59 8.17 19.43 19.43
N GLY A 60 8.77 19.09 18.29
CA GLY A 60 10.23 19.13 18.10
C GLY A 60 10.97 17.96 18.75
N GLN A 61 10.28 16.86 19.05
CA GLN A 61 10.92 15.66 19.57
C GLN A 61 11.84 15.04 18.50
N ALA A 62 13.11 14.93 18.84
CA ALA A 62 14.14 14.43 17.92
C ALA A 62 13.83 13.00 17.49
N GLY A 63 13.92 12.72 16.18
CA GLY A 63 13.76 11.38 15.62
C GLY A 63 12.33 11.01 15.22
N SER A 64 11.29 11.65 15.78
CA SER A 64 9.90 11.26 15.50
C SER A 64 9.51 11.51 14.04
N ARG A 65 10.00 12.61 13.44
CA ARG A 65 9.77 12.93 12.02
C ARG A 65 10.43 11.92 11.09
N GLU A 66 11.66 11.52 11.38
CA GLU A 66 12.44 10.58 10.57
C GLU A 66 11.83 9.17 10.63
N VAL A 67 11.30 8.75 11.78
CA VAL A 67 10.56 7.49 11.90
C VAL A 67 9.25 7.58 11.10
N LEU A 68 8.49 8.68 11.21
CA LEU A 68 7.24 8.87 10.46
C LEU A 68 7.46 8.87 8.94
N ILE A 69 8.53 9.50 8.46
CA ILE A 69 8.88 9.49 7.03
C ILE A 69 9.15 8.07 6.55
N ARG A 70 9.99 7.31 7.26
CA ARG A 70 10.29 5.90 6.91
C ARG A 70 9.04 5.02 6.95
N TYR A 71 8.17 5.26 7.92
CA TYR A 71 6.89 4.58 8.04
C TYR A 71 6.00 4.83 6.80
N ASN A 72 5.82 6.09 6.42
CA ASN A 72 5.01 6.46 5.24
C ASN A 72 5.66 6.02 3.92
N GLU A 73 7.00 6.05 3.85
CA GLU A 73 7.74 5.55 2.70
C GLU A 73 7.49 4.05 2.50
N ALA A 74 7.50 3.26 3.58
CA ALA A 74 7.16 1.84 3.50
C ALA A 74 5.71 1.62 3.05
N ASP A 75 4.75 2.42 3.55
CA ASP A 75 3.35 2.37 3.11
C ASP A 75 3.19 2.64 1.61
N CYS A 76 4.07 3.44 1.00
CA CYS A 76 4.04 3.71 -0.46
C CYS A 76 4.84 2.68 -1.27
N LYS A 77 6.09 2.39 -0.87
CA LYS A 77 6.99 1.50 -1.62
C LYS A 77 6.42 0.08 -1.72
N ASN A 78 5.74 -0.40 -0.68
CA ASN A 78 5.16 -1.73 -0.70
C ASN A 78 3.93 -1.85 -1.61
N LEU A 79 3.32 -0.74 -2.03
CA LEU A 79 2.18 -0.80 -2.96
C LEU A 79 2.58 -1.35 -4.33
N GLU A 80 3.81 -1.10 -4.79
CA GLU A 80 4.30 -1.61 -6.08
C GLU A 80 4.36 -3.15 -6.11
N PRO A 81 5.11 -3.84 -5.24
CA PRO A 81 5.13 -5.31 -5.24
C PRO A 81 3.77 -5.92 -4.90
N LEU A 82 2.94 -5.24 -4.09
CA LEU A 82 1.56 -5.68 -3.86
C LEU A 82 0.70 -5.56 -5.12
N ALA A 83 0.85 -4.49 -5.89
CA ALA A 83 0.13 -4.30 -7.14
C ALA A 83 0.46 -5.42 -8.13
N ASP A 84 1.75 -5.74 -8.31
CA ASP A 84 2.20 -6.83 -9.17
C ASP A 84 1.61 -8.17 -8.72
N LEU A 85 1.70 -8.48 -7.43
CA LEU A 85 1.17 -9.73 -6.88
C LEU A 85 -0.35 -9.84 -7.05
N ILE A 86 -1.08 -8.77 -6.73
CA ILE A 86 -2.55 -8.75 -6.82
C ILE A 86 -2.98 -8.83 -8.28
N TYR A 87 -2.35 -8.08 -9.18
CA TYR A 87 -2.63 -8.12 -10.61
C TYR A 87 -2.42 -9.52 -11.18
N ASN A 88 -1.25 -10.12 -10.92
CA ASN A 88 -0.92 -11.46 -11.41
C ASN A 88 -1.91 -12.51 -10.89
N ARG A 89 -2.31 -12.44 -9.62
CA ARG A 89 -3.32 -13.35 -9.06
C ARG A 89 -4.71 -13.14 -9.66
N LEU A 90 -5.10 -11.90 -9.97
CA LEU A 90 -6.37 -11.62 -10.66
C LEU A 90 -6.37 -12.20 -12.08
N VAL A 91 -5.27 -12.01 -12.81
CA VAL A 91 -5.10 -12.60 -14.15
C VAL A 91 -5.15 -14.12 -14.09
N GLN A 92 -4.48 -14.75 -13.14
CA GLN A 92 -4.54 -16.21 -12.97
C GLN A 92 -5.95 -16.71 -12.65
N ARG A 93 -6.74 -15.94 -11.88
CA ARG A 93 -8.10 -16.34 -11.48
C ARG A 93 -9.14 -16.14 -12.57
N HIS A 94 -8.99 -15.11 -13.39
CA HIS A 94 -10.04 -14.65 -14.31
C HIS A 94 -9.63 -14.68 -15.78
N GLY A 95 -8.37 -14.97 -16.10
CA GLY A 95 -7.80 -14.82 -17.42
C GLY A 95 -7.49 -13.36 -17.77
N LEU A 96 -6.71 -13.15 -18.83
CA LEU A 96 -6.62 -11.84 -19.48
C LEU A 96 -7.88 -11.64 -20.34
N PRO A 97 -8.38 -10.39 -20.47
CA PRO A 97 -9.36 -10.08 -21.49
C PRO A 97 -8.86 -10.51 -22.87
N GLU A 98 -9.74 -11.08 -23.70
CA GLU A 98 -9.38 -11.62 -25.02
C GLU A 98 -8.63 -10.62 -25.91
N TYR A 99 -8.97 -9.33 -25.83
CA TYR A 99 -8.33 -8.27 -26.62
C TYR A 99 -6.88 -7.97 -26.21
N ILE A 100 -6.46 -8.34 -24.99
CA ILE A 100 -5.05 -8.23 -24.56
C ILE A 100 -4.30 -9.50 -24.92
N ALA A 101 -4.94 -10.67 -24.83
CA ALA A 101 -4.31 -11.95 -25.17
C ALA A 101 -3.94 -12.06 -26.66
N SER A 102 -4.52 -11.21 -27.51
CA SER A 102 -4.25 -11.13 -28.95
C SER A 102 -3.22 -10.08 -29.37
N LEU A 103 -2.65 -9.30 -28.43
CA LEU A 103 -1.55 -8.36 -28.66
C LEU A 103 -0.19 -9.06 -28.53
#